data_AF-A0A1Y0EHG9-F1
#
_entry.id   AF-A0A1Y0EHG9-F1
#
_cell.length_a   1.000
_cell.length_b   1.000
_cell.length_c   1.000
_cell.angle_alpha   90.00
_cell.angle_beta   90.00
_cell.angle_gamma   90.00
#
_symmetry.space_group_name_H-M   'P 1'
#
loop_
_entity.id
_entity.type
_entity.pdbx_description
1 polymer ?
#
loop_
_entity_poly.entity_id
_entity_poly.type
_entity_poly.pdbx_seq_one_letter_code
_entity_poly.pdbx_strand_id
1 'polypeptide(L)'
;MNSISSSAFNLATDAAFQSEQSKAATSDARLGTPAELAAVAEQFETIFVKAILSSARSAELSDPLLNSEGQKTFTQMLDAEYAGALAQRESLGIADAIVRQFQHRVRNGDAA
;
A
#
# COMPACT_ATOMS: atom_id res chain seq x y z
N MET A 1 40.96 33.17 11.24
CA MET A 1 39.63 32.81 10.70
C MET A 1 39.66 31.31 10.43
N ASN A 2 38.99 30.51 11.25
CA ASN A 2 39.12 29.04 11.24
C ASN A 2 38.12 28.46 10.22
N SER A 3 38.60 27.80 9.16
CA SER A 3 37.72 27.12 8.19
C SER A 3 37.16 25.85 8.84
N ILE A 4 35.86 25.85 9.14
CA ILE A 4 35.20 24.63 9.58
C ILE A 4 35.01 23.76 8.33
N SER A 5 35.75 22.67 8.31
CA SER A 5 35.92 21.72 7.20
C SER A 5 34.59 21.05 6.82
N SER A 6 34.24 21.11 5.53
CA SER A 6 33.04 20.51 4.94
C SER A 6 32.94 18.99 5.14
N SER A 7 34.03 18.33 5.55
CA SER A 7 34.09 16.89 5.82
C SER A 7 33.36 16.47 7.11
N ALA A 8 33.26 17.36 8.11
CA ALA A 8 32.56 17.06 9.37
C ALA A 8 31.03 17.10 9.22
N PHE A 9 30.53 17.98 8.33
CA PHE A 9 29.10 18.06 8.03
C PHE A 9 28.62 16.80 7.31
N ASN A 10 29.41 16.30 6.34
CA ASN A 10 29.06 15.10 5.58
C ASN A 10 29.07 13.82 6.44
N LEU A 11 29.95 13.70 7.43
CA LEU A 11 29.98 12.52 8.31
C LEU A 11 28.78 12.47 9.28
N ALA A 12 28.29 13.64 9.73
CA ALA A 12 27.13 13.73 10.61
C ALA A 12 25.80 13.48 9.86
N THR A 13 25.69 13.90 8.60
CA THR A 13 24.54 13.57 7.75
C THR A 13 24.53 12.10 7.33
N ASP A 14 25.68 11.50 7.04
CA ASP A 14 25.77 10.08 6.69
C ASP A 14 25.36 9.19 7.89
N ALA A 15 25.84 9.51 9.11
CA ALA A 15 25.50 8.77 10.33
C ALA A 15 24.01 8.89 10.71
N ALA A 16 23.40 10.07 10.54
CA ALA A 16 21.96 10.27 10.78
C ALA A 16 21.12 9.48 9.77
N PHE A 17 21.51 9.49 8.49
CA PHE A 17 20.83 8.75 7.42
C PHE A 17 20.98 7.23 7.57
N GLN A 18 22.13 6.75 8.03
CA GLN A 18 22.36 5.33 8.32
C GLN A 18 21.50 4.83 9.48
N SER A 19 21.18 5.68 10.47
CA SER A 19 20.32 5.32 11.61
C SER A 19 18.83 5.18 11.25
N GLU A 20 18.36 5.85 10.19
CA GLU A 20 17.01 5.64 9.63
C GLU A 20 16.96 4.42 8.70
N GLN A 21 18.00 4.20 7.88
CA GLN A 21 18.08 3.03 7.00
C GLN A 21 18.23 1.71 7.76
N SER A 22 18.95 1.72 8.89
CA SER A 22 19.07 0.54 9.76
C SER A 22 17.81 0.26 10.58
N LYS A 23 16.89 1.23 10.79
CA LYS A 23 15.54 0.95 11.32
C LYS A 23 14.61 0.31 10.28
N ALA A 24 14.77 0.65 9.01
CA ALA A 24 14.09 -0.03 7.91
C ALA A 24 14.62 -1.47 7.68
N ALA A 25 15.90 -1.72 7.97
CA ALA A 25 16.54 -3.03 7.81
C ALA A 25 16.50 -3.93 9.07
N THR A 26 16.26 -3.38 10.26
CA THR A 26 16.05 -4.13 11.53
C THR A 26 14.59 -4.21 11.96
N SER A 27 13.68 -3.77 11.09
CA SER A 27 12.33 -4.34 11.08
C SER A 27 12.45 -5.76 10.53
N ASP A 28 13.08 -6.62 11.34
CA ASP A 28 13.03 -8.06 11.19
C ASP A 28 11.61 -8.42 10.80
N ALA A 29 11.51 -9.35 9.86
CA ALA A 29 10.30 -9.95 9.35
C ALA A 29 9.53 -10.68 10.45
N ARG A 30 9.09 -9.95 11.49
CA ARG A 30 7.91 -10.24 12.27
C ARG A 30 6.77 -10.00 11.32
N LEU A 31 6.56 -11.01 10.48
CA LEU A 31 5.30 -11.24 9.83
C LEU A 31 4.26 -11.05 10.93
N GLY A 32 3.54 -9.93 10.85
CA GLY A 32 2.65 -9.46 11.91
C GLY A 32 1.70 -10.57 12.34
N THR A 33 1.11 -10.43 13.53
CA THR A 33 0.22 -11.45 14.10
C THR A 33 -0.83 -11.89 13.08
N PRO A 34 -1.40 -13.10 13.18
CA PRO A 34 -2.43 -13.56 12.25
C PRO A 34 -3.59 -12.56 12.04
N ALA A 35 -3.90 -11.76 13.06
CA ALA A 35 -4.88 -10.67 12.99
C ALA A 35 -4.42 -9.50 12.12
N GLU A 36 -3.14 -9.09 12.21
CA GLU A 36 -2.57 -8.05 11.36
C GLU A 36 -2.48 -8.50 9.90
N LEU A 37 -2.14 -9.77 9.66
CA LEU A 37 -2.16 -10.34 8.30
C LEU A 37 -3.56 -10.28 7.68
N ALA A 38 -4.61 -10.61 8.46
CA ALA A 38 -5.99 -10.54 8.00
C ALA A 38 -6.41 -9.10 7.66
N ALA A 39 -6.11 -8.14 8.55
CA ALA A 39 -6.43 -6.74 8.33
C ALA A 39 -5.73 -6.15 7.09
N VAL A 40 -4.46 -6.49 6.87
CA VAL A 40 -3.72 -6.05 5.68
C VAL A 40 -4.24 -6.74 4.42
N ALA A 41 -4.63 -8.01 4.49
CA ALA A 41 -5.19 -8.74 3.37
C ALA A 41 -6.53 -8.16 2.90
N GLU A 42 -7.41 -7.75 3.82
CA GLU A 42 -8.66 -7.06 3.50
C GLU A 42 -8.43 -5.69 2.83
N GLN A 43 -7.45 -4.92 3.33
CA GLN A 43 -7.08 -3.64 2.71
C GLN A 43 -6.50 -3.84 1.30
N PHE A 44 -5.71 -4.90 1.10
CA PHE A 44 -5.17 -5.23 -0.21
C PHE A 44 -6.27 -5.60 -1.22
N GLU A 45 -7.27 -6.40 -0.80
CA GLU A 45 -8.43 -6.73 -1.64
C GLU A 45 -9.16 -5.46 -2.09
N THR A 46 -9.35 -4.48 -1.20
CA THR A 46 -9.96 -3.18 -1.53
C THR A 46 -9.19 -2.44 -2.62
N ILE A 47 -7.86 -2.38 -2.51
CA ILE A 47 -6.99 -1.73 -3.51
C ILE A 47 -7.11 -2.45 -4.86
N PHE A 48 -7.15 -3.77 -4.85
CA PHE A 48 -7.23 -4.58 -6.05
C PHE A 48 -8.58 -4.41 -6.77
N VAL A 49 -9.70 -4.40 -6.03
CA VAL A 49 -11.03 -4.10 -6.59
C VAL A 49 -11.05 -2.73 -7.25
N LYS A 50 -10.48 -1.71 -6.59
CA LYS A 50 -10.35 -0.36 -7.16
C LYS A 50 -9.51 -0.37 -8.44
N ALA A 51 -8.43 -1.15 -8.51
CA ALA A 51 -7.60 -1.27 -9.70
C ALA A 51 -8.35 -1.93 -10.86
N ILE A 52 -9.12 -3.00 -10.60
CA ILE A 52 -9.98 -3.64 -11.61
C ILE A 52 -11.02 -2.65 -12.13
N LEU A 53 -11.72 -1.95 -11.24
CA LEU A 53 -12.77 -0.99 -11.61
C LEU A 53 -12.19 0.16 -12.46
N SER A 54 -11.05 0.71 -12.03
CA SER A 54 -10.33 1.75 -12.77
C SER A 54 -9.87 1.26 -14.15
N SER A 55 -9.37 0.04 -14.25
CA SER A 55 -8.95 -0.56 -15.53
C SER A 55 -10.13 -0.82 -16.47
N ALA A 56 -11.26 -1.29 -15.94
CA ALA A 56 -12.47 -1.50 -16.72
C ALA A 56 -13.02 -0.19 -17.29
N ARG A 57 -12.99 0.89 -16.50
CA ARG A 57 -13.37 2.24 -16.94
C ARG A 57 -12.38 2.82 -17.96
N SER A 58 -11.08 2.61 -17.76
CA SER A 58 -10.04 3.06 -18.70
C SER A 58 -10.09 2.33 -20.04
N ALA A 59 -10.66 1.13 -20.08
CA ALA A 59 -10.92 0.36 -21.30
C ALA A 59 -12.20 0.81 -22.04
N GLU A 60 -13.06 1.61 -21.40
CA GLU A 60 -14.17 2.29 -22.09
C GLU A 60 -13.57 3.31 -23.06
N LEU A 61 -13.95 3.22 -24.34
CA LEU A 61 -13.53 4.14 -25.38
C LEU A 61 -14.18 5.51 -25.11
N SER A 62 -13.62 6.28 -24.19
CA SER A 62 -14.19 7.57 -23.80
C SER A 62 -14.10 8.53 -24.98
N ASP A 63 -15.23 9.04 -25.43
CA ASP A 63 -15.29 10.13 -26.40
C ASP A 63 -14.51 11.33 -25.83
N PRO A 64 -13.47 11.85 -26.51
CA PRO A 64 -12.65 12.97 -26.03
C PRO A 64 -13.47 14.19 -25.58
N LEU A 65 -14.69 14.35 -26.11
CA LEU A 65 -15.62 15.44 -25.80
C LEU A 65 -16.28 15.33 -24.42
N LEU A 66 -16.38 14.13 -23.84
CA LEU A 66 -16.97 13.89 -22.52
C LEU A 66 -15.94 13.88 -21.39
N ASN A 67 -14.64 13.98 -21.72
CA ASN A 67 -13.54 13.82 -20.79
C ASN A 67 -13.12 15.13 -20.08
N SER A 68 -14.11 15.93 -19.67
CA SER A 68 -13.84 17.15 -18.90
C SER A 68 -13.29 16.81 -17.50
N GLU A 69 -12.34 17.60 -16.99
CA GLU A 69 -11.73 17.39 -15.67
C GLU A 69 -12.78 17.34 -14.54
N GLY A 70 -13.84 18.15 -14.62
CA GLY A 70 -14.94 18.13 -13.63
C GLY A 70 -15.72 16.81 -13.62
N GLN A 71 -15.97 16.23 -14.80
CA GLN A 71 -16.62 14.92 -14.93
C GLN A 71 -15.74 13.82 -14.32
N LYS A 72 -14.42 13.89 -14.51
CA LYS A 72 -13.47 12.93 -13.92
C LYS A 72 -13.54 12.95 -12.40
N THR A 73 -13.52 14.13 -11.78
CA THR A 73 -13.59 14.24 -10.30
C THR A 73 -14.90 13.69 -9.75
N PHE A 74 -16.05 14.04 -10.37
CA PHE A 74 -17.34 13.50 -9.94
C PHE A 74 -17.40 11.97 -10.08
N THR A 75 -16.92 11.45 -11.21
CA THR A 75 -16.86 10.01 -11.46
C THR A 75 -15.94 9.31 -10.46
N GLN A 76 -14.78 9.89 -10.15
CA GLN A 76 -13.86 9.35 -9.15
C GLN A 76 -14.47 9.29 -7.75
N MET A 77 -15.24 10.30 -7.34
CA MET A 77 -15.95 10.28 -6.05
C MET A 77 -17.05 9.21 -6.04
N LEU A 78 -17.80 9.10 -7.14
CA LEU A 78 -18.83 8.07 -7.29
C LEU A 78 -18.24 6.65 -7.26
N ASP A 79 -17.12 6.44 -7.96
CA ASP A 79 -16.40 5.16 -8.00
C ASP A 79 -15.83 4.81 -6.62
N ALA A 80 -15.37 5.80 -5.85
CA ALA A 80 -14.89 5.57 -4.48
C ALA A 80 -16.01 5.07 -3.56
N GLU A 81 -17.21 5.65 -3.66
CA GLU A 81 -18.39 5.22 -2.89
C GLU A 81 -18.85 3.83 -3.33
N TYR A 82 -18.94 3.58 -4.64
CA TYR A 82 -19.30 2.26 -5.16
C TYR A 82 -18.29 1.19 -4.78
N ALA A 83 -16.99 1.48 -4.87
CA ALA A 83 -15.94 0.55 -4.47
C ALA A 83 -16.03 0.21 -2.97
N GLY A 84 -16.31 1.21 -2.12
CA GLY A 84 -16.56 0.98 -0.70
C GLY A 84 -17.78 0.09 -0.44
N ALA A 85 -18.90 0.39 -1.11
CA ALA A 85 -20.14 -0.39 -0.98
C ALA A 85 -20.02 -1.82 -1.53
N LEU A 86 -19.30 -2.02 -2.64
CA LEU A 86 -19.04 -3.32 -3.23
C LEU A 86 -18.09 -4.15 -2.36
N ALA A 87 -17.00 -3.56 -1.87
CA ALA A 87 -16.06 -4.24 -0.98
C ALA A 87 -16.72 -4.70 0.34
N GLN A 88 -17.70 -3.95 0.85
CA GLN A 88 -18.47 -4.35 2.03
C GLN A 88 -19.48 -5.47 1.77
N ARG A 89 -19.98 -5.60 0.53
CA ARG A 89 -21.06 -6.56 0.21
C ARG A 89 -20.55 -7.87 -0.38
N GLU A 90 -19.50 -7.82 -1.19
CA GLU A 90 -18.97 -8.97 -1.94
C GLU A 90 -17.45 -9.04 -1.74
N SER A 91 -16.99 -9.90 -0.84
CA SER A 91 -15.57 -10.25 -0.76
C SER A 91 -15.22 -11.17 -1.92
N LEU A 92 -14.15 -10.85 -2.65
CA LEU A 92 -13.66 -11.65 -3.78
C LEU A 92 -12.86 -12.87 -3.31
N GLY A 93 -12.65 -13.03 -2.00
CA GLY A 93 -11.88 -14.13 -1.41
C GLY A 93 -10.37 -14.01 -1.62
N ILE A 94 -9.88 -12.87 -2.12
CA ILE A 94 -8.44 -12.62 -2.30
C ILE A 94 -7.79 -12.40 -0.95
N ALA A 95 -8.47 -11.70 -0.04
CA ALA A 95 -8.00 -11.53 1.34
C ALA A 95 -7.80 -12.89 2.02
N ASP A 96 -8.78 -13.79 1.90
CA ASP A 96 -8.70 -15.16 2.41
C ASP A 96 -7.57 -15.97 1.76
N ALA A 97 -7.37 -15.83 0.45
CA ALA A 97 -6.27 -16.51 -0.25
C ALA A 97 -4.90 -16.04 0.26
N ILE A 98 -4.74 -14.74 0.51
CA ILE A 98 -3.53 -14.16 1.11
C ILE A 98 -3.33 -14.72 2.52
N VAL A 99 -4.35 -14.69 3.37
CA VAL A 99 -4.25 -15.25 4.72
C VAL A 99 -3.86 -16.72 4.66
N ARG A 100 -4.50 -17.53 3.80
CA ARG A 100 -4.18 -18.96 3.64
C ARG A 100 -2.74 -19.21 3.20
N GLN A 101 -2.18 -18.36 2.33
CA GLN A 101 -0.83 -18.50 1.82
C GLN A 101 0.23 -18.02 2.83
N PHE A 102 -0.07 -16.99 3.61
CA PHE A 102 0.89 -16.33 4.49
C PHE A 102 0.77 -16.73 5.97
N GLN A 103 -0.34 -17.34 6.41
CA GLN A 103 -0.55 -17.81 7.79
C GLN A 103 0.55 -18.77 8.27
N HIS A 104 1.04 -19.64 7.38
CA HIS A 104 2.10 -20.59 7.71
C HIS A 104 3.46 -19.89 7.89
N ARG A 105 3.67 -18.77 7.21
CA ARG A 105 4.88 -17.95 7.38
C ARG A 105 4.83 -17.12 8.66
N VAL A 106 3.69 -16.48 8.95
CA VAL A 106 3.46 -15.73 10.20
C VAL A 106 3.69 -16.62 11.43
N ARG A 107 3.06 -17.80 11.47
CA ARG A 107 3.16 -18.72 12.62
C ARG A 107 4.59 -19.20 12.89
N ASN A 108 5.43 -19.29 11.86
CA ASN A 108 6.82 -19.72 12.02
C ASN A 108 7.74 -18.59 12.51
N GLY A 109 7.30 -17.32 12.45
CA GLY A 109 8.02 -16.16 12.98
C GLY A 109 7.88 -15.97 14.49
N ASP A 110 6.80 -16.49 15.10
CA ASP A 110 6.56 -16.46 16.56
C ASP A 110 7.35 -17.54 17.34
N ALA A 111 8.02 -18.46 16.64
CA ALA A 111 8.71 -19.62 17.22
C ALA A 111 10.25 -19.47 17.29
N ALA A 112 10.79 -18.27 17.05
CA ALA A 112 12.22 -17.95 17.08
C ALA A 112 12.56 -16.89 18.13
#